data_AF-A0A7Z2S8N3-F1
#
_entry.id   AF-A0A7Z2S8N3-F1
#
_cell.length_a   1.000
_cell.length_b   1.000
_cell.length_c   1.000
_cell.angle_alpha   90.00
_cell.angle_beta   90.00
_cell.angle_gamma   90.00
#
_symmetry.space_group_name_H-M   'P 1'
#
loop_
_entity.id
_entity.type
_entity.pdbx_description
1 polymer ?
#
loop_
_entity_poly.entity_id
_entity_poly.type
_entity_poly.pdbx_seq_one_letter_code
_entity_poly.pdbx_strand_id
1 'polypeptide(L)'
;MTVMISRAALAAARAHAAATPGREACGLLLGVTGVDGGLRIDTAQPCANVAADPAIMFEIDPAALIAAHRAARNGGPAVIGCYHSHPSGPARPSARDAAMAAGDGQIWLILPGDDAGGGAGGEAGVPGAWRALPGGFAPVVLIPFD
;
A
#
# COMPACT_ATOMS: atom_id res chain seq x y z
N MET A 1 -1.22 -11.88 10.76
CA MET A 1 -1.18 -10.55 11.40
C MET A 1 -2.39 -9.77 10.94
N THR A 2 -2.92 -8.89 11.78
CA THR A 2 -4.09 -8.06 11.48
C THR A 2 -3.67 -6.58 11.43
N VAL A 3 -4.21 -5.83 10.48
CA VAL A 3 -4.02 -4.38 10.35
C VAL A 3 -5.39 -3.74 10.18
N MET A 4 -5.65 -2.70 10.97
CA MET A 4 -6.88 -1.92 10.85
C MET A 4 -6.70 -0.83 9.78
N ILE A 5 -7.72 -0.56 8.97
CA ILE A 5 -7.72 0.53 7.98
C ILE A 5 -9.06 1.26 7.99
N SER A 6 -9.07 2.59 7.94
CA SER A 6 -10.32 3.35 7.81
C SER A 6 -10.96 3.10 6.43
N ARG A 7 -12.30 3.07 6.32
CA ARG A 7 -12.94 2.95 4.99
C ARG A 7 -12.58 4.17 4.14
N ALA A 8 -12.41 5.34 4.76
CA ALA A 8 -11.95 6.55 4.10
C ALA A 8 -10.56 6.37 3.43
N ALA A 9 -9.57 5.80 4.13
CA ALA A 9 -8.26 5.53 3.55
C ALA A 9 -8.33 4.49 2.42
N LEU A 10 -9.09 3.41 2.61
CA LEU A 10 -9.27 2.37 1.59
C LEU A 10 -9.98 2.91 0.34
N ALA A 11 -10.99 3.78 0.50
CA ALA A 11 -11.69 4.44 -0.59
C ALA A 11 -10.79 5.45 -1.31
N ALA A 12 -9.99 6.25 -0.59
CA ALA A 12 -9.05 7.19 -1.18
C ALA A 12 -7.97 6.49 -2.02
N ALA A 13 -7.43 5.38 -1.53
CA ALA A 13 -6.45 4.56 -2.27
C ALA A 13 -7.07 4.00 -3.57
N ARG A 14 -8.28 3.41 -3.48
CA ARG A 14 -9.03 2.92 -4.65
C ARG A 14 -9.34 4.02 -5.66
N ALA A 15 -9.79 5.19 -5.21
CA ALA A 15 -10.10 6.33 -6.08
C ALA A 15 -8.84 6.84 -6.80
N HIS A 16 -7.69 6.86 -6.13
CA HIS A 16 -6.42 7.22 -6.77
C HIS A 16 -6.01 6.19 -7.85
N ALA A 17 -6.18 4.89 -7.60
CA ALA A 17 -5.93 3.86 -8.61
C ALA A 17 -6.84 4.00 -9.83
N ALA A 18 -8.15 4.17 -9.64
CA ALA A 18 -9.12 4.37 -10.71
C ALA A 18 -8.86 5.66 -11.52
N ALA A 19 -8.35 6.71 -10.87
CA ALA A 19 -7.93 7.95 -11.54
C ALA A 19 -6.59 7.86 -12.30
N THR A 20 -5.90 6.71 -12.23
CA THR A 20 -4.56 6.50 -12.81
C THR A 20 -4.55 5.30 -13.77
N PRO A 21 -5.37 5.29 -14.84
CA PRO A 21 -5.45 4.15 -15.76
C PRO A 21 -4.13 3.92 -16.51
N GLY A 22 -3.75 2.65 -16.68
CA GLY A 22 -2.54 2.25 -17.42
C GLY A 22 -1.20 2.56 -16.73
N ARG A 23 -1.21 3.07 -15.50
CA ARG A 23 -0.01 3.30 -14.68
C ARG A 23 -0.25 2.86 -13.24
N GLU A 24 0.78 2.38 -12.57
CA GLU A 24 0.70 2.10 -11.13
C GLU A 24 0.54 3.42 -10.37
N ALA A 25 -0.62 3.62 -9.75
CA ALA A 25 -0.80 4.62 -8.72
C ALA A 25 -0.02 4.18 -7.48
N CYS A 26 0.58 5.10 -6.72
CA CYS A 26 1.23 4.76 -5.46
C CYS A 26 0.99 5.81 -4.37
N GLY A 27 1.22 5.44 -3.11
CA GLY A 27 1.14 6.38 -2.01
C GLY A 27 1.52 5.80 -0.66
N LEU A 28 1.45 6.63 0.37
CA LEU A 28 1.81 6.28 1.74
C LEU A 28 0.57 5.88 2.54
N LEU A 29 0.74 4.89 3.42
CA LEU A 29 -0.24 4.49 4.42
C LEU A 29 0.18 5.12 5.75
N LEU A 30 -0.63 6.04 6.25
CA LEU A 30 -0.34 6.86 7.43
C LEU A 30 -1.33 6.54 8.55
N GLY A 31 -0.85 6.50 9.79
CA GLY A 31 -1.70 6.26 10.95
C GLY A 31 -0.91 6.08 12.25
N VAL A 32 -1.22 5.05 13.02
CA VAL A 32 -0.63 4.81 14.36
C VAL A 32 -0.20 3.35 14.56
N THR A 33 0.87 3.20 15.35
CA THR A 33 1.33 1.91 15.88
C THR A 33 0.94 1.83 17.35
N GLY A 34 0.19 0.80 17.73
CA GLY A 34 -0.22 0.51 19.10
C GLY A 34 0.95 0.02 19.96
N VAL A 35 0.80 0.14 21.28
CA VAL A 35 1.80 -0.31 22.27
C VAL A 35 2.01 -1.83 22.28
N ASP A 36 1.07 -2.57 21.73
CA ASP A 36 1.07 -4.02 21.51
C ASP A 36 1.65 -4.43 20.13
N GLY A 37 2.06 -3.46 19.31
CA GLY A 37 2.50 -3.69 17.92
C GLY A 37 1.35 -3.80 16.91
N GLY A 38 0.09 -3.55 17.32
CA GLY A 38 -1.03 -3.40 16.39
C GLY A 38 -0.82 -2.21 15.45
N LEU A 39 -1.30 -2.30 14.21
CA LEU A 39 -1.18 -1.20 13.23
C LEU A 39 -2.58 -0.74 12.81
N ARG A 40 -2.78 0.58 12.81
CA ARG A 40 -3.99 1.23 12.30
C ARG A 40 -3.60 2.27 11.25
N ILE A 41 -4.18 2.14 10.06
CA ILE A 41 -4.06 3.08 8.95
C ILE A 41 -5.27 4.00 8.99
N ASP A 42 -5.02 5.29 9.20
CA ASP A 42 -6.05 6.33 9.27
C ASP A 42 -6.23 7.04 7.92
N THR A 43 -5.15 7.17 7.16
CA THR A 43 -5.09 7.93 5.90
C THR A 43 -4.26 7.20 4.84
N ALA A 44 -4.74 7.18 3.60
CA ALA A 44 -3.94 6.86 2.43
C ALA A 44 -3.61 8.16 1.69
N GLN A 45 -2.33 8.49 1.56
CA GLN A 45 -1.86 9.72 0.92
C GLN A 45 -1.31 9.42 -0.49
N PRO A 46 -2.01 9.81 -1.57
CA PRO A 46 -1.46 9.78 -2.93
C PRO A 46 -0.08 10.43 -3.02
N CYS A 47 0.84 9.78 -3.72
CA CYS A 47 2.17 10.30 -4.03
C CYS A 47 2.45 10.15 -5.52
N ALA A 48 3.34 10.98 -6.07
CA ALA A 48 3.77 10.82 -7.46
C ALA A 48 4.56 9.51 -7.61
N ASN A 49 4.19 8.71 -8.62
CA ASN A 49 5.00 7.60 -9.09
C ASN A 49 6.11 8.18 -10.00
N VAL A 50 7.35 8.17 -9.49
CA VAL A 50 8.55 8.72 -10.16
C VAL A 50 9.42 7.65 -10.83
N ALA A 51 8.94 6.40 -10.92
CA ALA A 51 9.67 5.31 -11.55
C ALA A 51 9.98 5.58 -13.04
N ALA A 52 11.03 4.94 -13.53
CA ALA A 52 11.43 5.02 -14.95
C ALA A 52 10.37 4.46 -15.91
N ASP A 53 9.62 3.43 -15.50
CA ASP A 53 8.46 2.92 -16.24
C ASP A 53 7.24 2.74 -15.32
N PRO A 54 6.44 3.80 -15.13
CA PRO A 54 5.26 3.77 -14.27
C PRO A 54 4.14 2.82 -14.72
N ALA A 55 4.24 2.15 -15.87
CA ALA A 55 3.23 1.19 -16.33
C ALA A 55 3.38 -0.21 -15.68
N ILE A 56 4.58 -0.51 -15.16
CA ILE A 56 4.95 -1.87 -14.68
C ILE A 56 5.78 -1.85 -13.38
N MET A 57 5.88 -0.70 -12.74
CA MET A 57 6.50 -0.52 -11.41
C MET A 57 6.12 0.85 -10.83
N PHE A 58 6.38 1.02 -9.53
CA PHE A 58 6.29 2.30 -8.86
C PHE A 58 7.56 2.69 -8.12
N GLU A 59 7.75 4.00 -7.95
CA GLU A 59 8.70 4.58 -7.01
C GLU A 59 8.00 5.77 -6.36
N ILE A 60 7.86 5.77 -5.04
CA ILE A 60 7.26 6.90 -4.31
C ILE A 60 8.26 8.04 -4.30
N ASP A 61 7.82 9.24 -4.72
CA ASP A 61 8.59 10.47 -4.60
C ASP A 61 9.32 10.58 -3.24
N PRO A 62 10.67 10.55 -3.22
CA PRO A 62 11.45 10.63 -2.00
C PRO A 62 11.15 11.89 -1.17
N ALA A 63 10.74 12.99 -1.80
CA ALA A 63 10.35 14.21 -1.08
C ALA A 63 9.09 13.98 -0.21
N ALA A 64 8.10 13.25 -0.73
CA ALA A 64 6.89 12.89 0.02
C ALA A 64 7.21 11.94 1.18
N LEU A 65 8.07 10.94 0.96
CA LEU A 65 8.52 10.00 1.99
C LEU A 65 9.31 10.71 3.11
N ILE A 66 10.25 11.59 2.75
CA ILE A 66 11.02 12.40 3.70
C ILE A 66 10.09 13.35 4.49
N ALA A 67 9.10 13.97 3.83
CA ALA A 67 8.13 14.84 4.49
C ALA A 67 7.28 14.06 5.51
N ALA A 68 6.77 12.87 5.14
CA ALA A 68 5.98 12.03 6.04
C ALA A 68 6.79 11.56 7.26
N HIS A 69 8.02 11.08 7.08
CA HIS A 69 8.89 10.71 8.21
C HIS A 69 9.30 11.92 9.09
N ARG A 70 9.43 13.12 8.52
CA ARG A 70 9.63 14.36 9.30
C ARG A 70 8.39 14.70 10.12
N ALA A 71 7.20 14.61 9.53
CA ALA A 71 5.93 14.82 10.23
C ALA A 71 5.76 13.82 11.39
N ALA A 72 6.01 12.52 11.15
CA ALA A 72 5.95 11.47 12.18
C ALA A 72 6.84 11.78 13.40
N ARG A 73 8.09 12.22 13.19
CA ARG A 73 9.00 12.61 14.28
C ARG A 73 8.54 13.86 15.06
N ASN A 74 7.70 14.69 14.45
CA ASN A 74 7.14 15.91 15.04
C ASN A 74 5.74 15.67 15.65
N GLY A 75 5.35 14.42 15.91
CA GLY A 75 4.04 14.06 16.48
C GLY A 75 2.91 13.90 15.47
N GLY A 76 3.21 13.94 14.16
CA GLY A 76 2.29 13.55 13.10
C GLY A 76 2.10 12.03 13.00
N PRO A 77 1.28 11.54 12.05
CA PRO A 77 1.03 10.11 11.88
C PRO A 77 2.30 9.36 11.46
N ALA A 78 2.43 8.12 11.92
CA ALA A 78 3.50 7.22 11.52
C ALA A 78 3.29 6.73 10.09
N VAL A 79 4.39 6.50 9.37
CA VAL A 79 4.38 5.76 8.09
C VAL A 79 4.26 4.27 8.43
N ILE A 80 3.08 3.70 8.15
CA ILE A 80 2.76 2.28 8.37
C ILE A 80 3.23 1.43 7.17
N GLY A 81 3.33 2.07 6.01
CA GLY A 81 3.82 1.46 4.78
C GLY A 81 3.38 2.22 3.53
N CYS A 82 3.19 1.50 2.44
CA CYS A 82 2.80 2.04 1.15
C CYS A 82 1.60 1.28 0.54
N TYR A 83 0.98 1.91 -0.45
CA TYR A 83 0.08 1.23 -1.37
C TYR A 83 0.49 1.46 -2.81
N HIS A 84 0.15 0.53 -3.68
CA HIS A 84 0.20 0.71 -5.12
C HIS A 84 -0.94 -0.03 -5.84
N SER A 85 -1.16 0.27 -7.12
CA SER A 85 -2.10 -0.47 -7.97
C SER A 85 -1.38 -1.32 -9.02
N HIS A 86 -2.01 -2.43 -9.39
CA HIS A 86 -1.66 -3.22 -10.57
C HIS A 86 -2.78 -3.07 -11.62
N PRO A 87 -2.72 -2.09 -12.55
CA PRO A 87 -3.84 -1.70 -13.42
C PRO A 87 -4.46 -2.82 -14.26
N SER A 88 -3.70 -3.87 -14.55
CA SER A 88 -4.16 -5.07 -15.28
C SER A 88 -3.74 -6.36 -14.57
N GLY A 89 -3.47 -6.29 -13.26
CA GLY A 89 -2.87 -7.38 -12.49
C GLY A 89 -3.58 -7.66 -11.16
N PRO A 90 -3.31 -8.82 -10.54
CA PRO A 90 -3.94 -9.24 -9.30
C PRO A 90 -3.43 -8.43 -8.10
N ALA A 91 -4.21 -8.44 -7.02
CA ALA A 91 -3.89 -7.81 -5.74
C ALA A 91 -2.79 -8.53 -4.92
N ARG A 92 -1.73 -8.99 -5.58
CA ARG A 92 -0.64 -9.80 -5.01
C ARG A 92 0.72 -9.25 -5.43
N PRO A 93 1.77 -9.37 -4.60
CA PRO A 93 3.10 -8.92 -4.97
C PRO A 93 3.60 -9.69 -6.18
N SER A 94 4.08 -8.94 -7.17
CA SER A 94 4.89 -9.42 -8.27
C SER A 94 6.29 -9.81 -7.81
N ALA A 95 7.05 -10.47 -8.68
CA ALA A 95 8.49 -10.71 -8.44
C ALA A 95 9.29 -9.40 -8.33
N ARG A 96 8.80 -8.30 -8.92
CA ARG A 96 9.44 -6.98 -8.84
C ARG A 96 9.17 -6.31 -7.49
N ASP A 97 7.95 -6.38 -6.98
CA ASP A 97 7.62 -5.91 -5.62
C ASP A 97 8.51 -6.61 -4.58
N ALA A 98 8.69 -7.92 -4.71
CA ALA A 98 9.52 -8.71 -3.81
C ALA A 98 11.02 -8.35 -3.90
N ALA A 99 11.49 -7.86 -5.04
CA ALA A 99 12.86 -7.38 -5.22
C ALA A 99 13.06 -5.93 -4.72
N MET A 100 12.01 -5.12 -4.70
CA MET A 100 12.04 -3.73 -4.21
C MET A 100 11.78 -3.62 -2.69
N ALA A 101 11.06 -4.57 -2.10
CA ALA A 101 10.72 -4.55 -0.69
C ALA A 101 11.96 -4.75 0.20
N ALA A 102 12.25 -3.77 1.07
CA ALA A 102 13.41 -3.78 1.97
C ALA A 102 13.34 -4.85 3.09
N GLY A 103 12.23 -5.58 3.23
CA GLY A 103 12.02 -6.58 4.28
C GLY A 103 11.92 -5.99 5.70
N ASP A 104 11.60 -4.71 5.81
CA ASP A 104 11.58 -3.90 7.03
C ASP A 104 10.30 -4.06 7.89
N GLY A 105 9.35 -4.88 7.46
CA GLY A 105 8.08 -5.08 8.15
C GLY A 105 6.98 -4.08 7.80
N GLN A 106 7.20 -3.14 6.86
CA GLN A 106 6.15 -2.22 6.40
C GLN A 106 4.99 -2.94 5.71
N ILE A 107 3.80 -2.32 5.74
CA ILE A 107 2.59 -2.82 5.10
C ILE A 107 2.53 -2.37 3.64
N TRP A 108 2.29 -3.30 2.74
CA TRP A 108 2.10 -3.08 1.31
C TRP A 108 0.66 -3.43 0.96
N LEU A 109 -0.13 -2.41 0.58
CA LEU A 109 -1.50 -2.56 0.11
C LEU A 109 -1.53 -2.54 -1.41
N ILE A 110 -1.93 -3.65 -2.03
CA ILE A 110 -1.94 -3.81 -3.48
C ILE A 110 -3.38 -3.76 -3.97
N LEU A 111 -3.70 -2.77 -4.79
CA LEU A 111 -5.00 -2.56 -5.40
C LEU A 111 -5.05 -3.30 -6.75
N PRO A 112 -6.00 -4.21 -6.97
CA PRO A 112 -6.17 -4.85 -8.28
C PRO A 112 -6.70 -3.85 -9.31
N GLY A 113 -6.43 -4.11 -10.59
CA GLY A 113 -7.17 -3.50 -11.69
C GLY A 113 -8.61 -4.02 -11.78
N ASP A 114 -9.50 -3.27 -12.43
CA ASP A 114 -10.92 -3.61 -12.52
C ASP A 114 -11.18 -4.93 -13.28
N ASP A 115 -10.31 -5.28 -14.22
CA ASP A 115 -10.37 -6.54 -15.00
C ASP A 115 -9.69 -7.74 -14.28
N ALA A 116 -9.10 -7.54 -13.10
CA ALA A 116 -8.30 -8.58 -12.44
C ALA A 116 -9.16 -9.59 -11.66
N GLY A 117 -9.40 -10.75 -12.29
CA GLY A 117 -10.06 -11.89 -11.66
C GLY A 117 -9.40 -12.33 -10.34
N GLY A 118 -10.23 -12.61 -9.34
CA GLY A 118 -9.80 -12.91 -7.96
C GLY A 118 -8.95 -14.17 -7.85
N GLY A 119 -7.67 -14.01 -7.50
CA GLY A 119 -6.76 -15.11 -7.26
C GLY A 119 -6.85 -15.65 -5.83
N ALA A 120 -7.23 -16.93 -5.67
CA ALA A 120 -7.14 -17.82 -4.50
C ALA A 120 -6.71 -17.17 -3.15
N GLY A 121 -7.60 -16.39 -2.53
CA GLY A 121 -7.34 -15.70 -1.24
C GLY A 121 -7.61 -14.19 -1.27
N GLY A 122 -7.81 -13.60 -2.46
CA GLY A 122 -8.49 -12.32 -2.63
C GLY A 122 -9.65 -12.50 -3.61
N GLU A 123 -10.82 -11.94 -3.29
CA GLU A 123 -11.93 -11.87 -4.25
C GLU A 123 -11.59 -10.86 -5.37
N ALA A 124 -12.27 -10.98 -6.52
CA ALA A 124 -12.09 -10.03 -7.62
C ALA A 124 -12.37 -8.60 -7.16
N GLY A 125 -11.50 -7.65 -7.51
CA GLY A 125 -11.63 -6.25 -7.06
C GLY A 125 -11.32 -6.02 -5.57
N VAL A 126 -10.86 -7.01 -4.80
CA VAL A 126 -10.47 -6.83 -3.38
C VAL A 126 -8.94 -6.64 -3.24
N PRO A 127 -8.49 -5.54 -2.60
CA PRO A 127 -7.10 -5.31 -2.27
C PRO A 127 -6.49 -6.37 -1.37
N GLY A 128 -5.25 -6.74 -1.67
CA GLY A 128 -4.44 -7.63 -0.84
C GLY A 128 -3.50 -6.80 0.02
N ALA A 129 -3.38 -7.15 1.30
CA ALA A 129 -2.40 -6.55 2.18
C ALA A 129 -1.31 -7.55 2.56
N TRP A 130 -0.10 -7.04 2.59
CA TRP A 130 1.12 -7.82 2.68
C TRP A 130 2.07 -7.13 3.65
N ARG A 131 2.83 -7.90 4.41
CA ARG A 131 3.93 -7.39 5.23
C ARG A 131 5.23 -7.71 4.53
N ALA A 132 6.05 -6.70 4.25
CA ALA A 132 7.38 -6.90 3.71
C ALA A 132 8.24 -7.66 4.73
N LEU A 133 8.86 -8.75 4.30
CA LEU A 133 9.78 -9.57 5.10
C LEU A 133 11.09 -9.76 4.33
N PRO A 134 12.21 -10.10 5.00
CA PRO A 134 13.45 -10.45 4.31
C PRO A 134 13.20 -11.58 3.30
N GLY A 135 13.37 -11.29 2.00
CA GLY A 135 13.16 -12.24 0.92
C GLY A 135 11.71 -12.44 0.44
N GLY A 136 10.74 -11.60 0.84
CA GLY A 136 9.39 -11.64 0.26
C GLY A 136 8.31 -10.99 1.11
N PHE A 137 7.11 -11.60 1.10
CA PHE A 137 5.93 -11.06 1.76
C PHE A 137 5.16 -12.13 2.53
N ALA A 138 4.56 -11.73 3.66
CA ALA A 138 3.52 -12.53 4.34
C ALA A 138 2.15 -11.85 4.20
N PRO A 139 1.05 -12.60 4.01
CA PRO A 139 -0.29 -12.03 3.92
C PRO A 139 -0.75 -11.44 5.26
N VAL A 140 -1.52 -10.36 5.17
CA VAL A 140 -2.06 -9.60 6.31
C VAL A 140 -3.58 -9.52 6.17
N VAL A 141 -4.29 -9.74 7.27
CA VAL A 141 -5.74 -9.53 7.32
C VAL A 141 -6.00 -8.03 7.53
N LEU A 142 -6.56 -7.37 6.52
CA LEU A 142 -7.12 -6.02 6.72
C LEU A 142 -8.50 -6.13 7.37
N ILE A 143 -8.71 -5.31 8.40
CA ILE A 143 -10.02 -5.09 9.00
C ILE A 143 -10.39 -3.62 8.78
N PRO A 144 -11.36 -3.34 7.89
CA PRO A 144 -11.99 -2.03 7.81
C PRO A 144 -12.62 -1.66 9.15
N PHE A 145 -12.26 -0.50 9.69
CA PHE A 145 -13.01 0.19 10.74
C PHE A 145 -13.63 1.46 10.18
N ASP A 146 -14.44 2.14 11.00
CA ASP A 146 -15.63 2.89 10.55
C ASP A 146 -16.63 1.99 9.78
#